data_AF-A0A2V9LQF5-F1
#
_entry.id   AF-A0A2V9LQF5-F1
#
_cell.length_a   1.000
_cell.length_b   1.000
_cell.length_c   1.000
_cell.angle_alpha   90.00
_cell.angle_beta   90.00
_cell.angle_gamma   90.00
#
_symmetry.space_group_name_H-M   'P 1'
#
loop_
_entity.id
_entity.type
_entity.pdbx_description
1 polymer ?
#
loop_
_entity_poly.entity_id
_entity_poly.type
_entity_poly.pdbx_seq_one_letter_code
_entity_poly.pdbx_strand_id
1 'polypeptide(L)' 'MRIISVNVGLPREVRVNGEKVLTGIFKSPVGGRVRVERLNIAGDRQADPSVHGGPNKAVYGYPSEHYAYWAK' A
#
# COMPACT_ATOMS: atom_id res chain seq x y z
N MET A 1 -0.35 -20.51 5.95
CA MET A 1 -0.26 -19.06 5.65
C MET A 1 -1.30 -18.71 4.60
N ARG A 2 -2.14 -17.69 4.83
CA ARG A 2 -3.20 -17.25 3.90
C ARG A 2 -3.18 -15.73 3.78
N ILE A 3 -3.15 -15.21 2.56
CA ILE A 3 -3.38 -13.78 2.30
C ILE A 3 -4.90 -13.55 2.33
N ILE A 4 -5.37 -12.69 3.24
CA ILE A 4 -6.81 -12.41 3.41
C ILE A 4 -7.29 -11.21 2.58
N SER A 5 -6.38 -10.31 2.19
CA SER A 5 -6.65 -9.19 1.30
C SER A 5 -5.39 -8.77 0.57
N VAL A 6 -5.52 -8.38 -0.70
CA VAL A 6 -4.49 -7.62 -1.41
C VAL A 6 -5.05 -6.23 -1.64
N ASN A 7 -4.31 -5.20 -1.21
CA ASN A 7 -4.77 -3.82 -1.28
C ASN A 7 -3.80 -3.02 -2.16
N VAL A 8 -4.34 -2.32 -3.16
CA VAL A 8 -3.57 -1.51 -4.11
C VAL A 8 -4.14 -0.09 -4.16
N GLY A 9 -3.33 0.87 -4.62
CA GLY A 9 -3.76 2.24 -4.80
C GLY A 9 -2.69 3.10 -5.46
N LEU A 10 -3.13 4.13 -6.18
CA LEU A 10 -2.24 5.13 -6.75
C LEU A 10 -2.06 6.30 -5.77
N PRO A 11 -0.87 6.94 -5.77
CA PRO A 11 -0.65 8.15 -5.00
C PRO A 11 -1.70 9.21 -5.30
N ARG A 12 -2.18 9.85 -4.24
CA ARG A 12 -3.12 10.97 -4.33
C ARG A 12 -2.69 12.10 -3.40
N GLU A 13 -3.02 13.32 -3.79
CA GLU A 13 -2.83 14.49 -2.93
C GLU A 13 -3.87 14.49 -1.82
N VAL A 14 -3.44 14.72 -0.58
CA VAL A 14 -4.31 14.96 0.58
C VAL A 14 -3.83 16.19 1.36
N ARG A 15 -4.70 16.75 2.19
CA ARG A 15 -4.33 17.82 3.12
C ARG A 15 -3.90 17.24 4.46
N VAL A 16 -2.69 17.55 4.91
CA VAL A 16 -2.17 17.23 6.25
C VAL A 16 -1.68 18.52 6.87
N ASN A 17 -2.25 18.91 8.03
CA ASN A 17 -1.90 20.16 8.73
C ASN A 17 -1.95 21.43 7.84
N GLY A 18 -2.86 21.45 6.85
CA GLY A 18 -3.01 22.57 5.90
C GLY A 18 -2.15 22.45 4.64
N GLU A 19 -1.17 21.54 4.60
CA GLU A 19 -0.29 21.35 3.45
C GLU A 19 -0.79 20.24 2.51
N LYS A 20 -0.52 20.39 1.21
CA LYS A 20 -0.76 19.33 0.23
C LYS A 20 0.38 18.31 0.29
N VAL A 21 0.04 17.06 0.55
CA VAL A 21 0.98 15.95 0.59
C VAL A 21 0.56 14.89 -0.42
N LEU A 22 1.47 14.49 -1.30
CA LEU A 22 1.28 13.33 -2.17
C LEU A 22 1.56 12.06 -1.36
N THR A 23 0.57 11.19 -1.24
CA THR A 23 0.71 9.95 -0.46
C THR A 23 0.10 8.76 -1.16
N GLY A 24 0.77 7.60 -1.03
CA GLY A 24 0.27 6.31 -1.48
C GLY A 24 -0.39 5.49 -0.37
N ILE A 25 -0.60 6.05 0.83
CA ILE A 25 -1.07 5.26 2.00
C ILE A 25 -2.49 4.71 1.83
N PHE A 26 -3.31 5.36 1.00
CA PHE A 26 -4.69 4.96 0.77
C PHE A 26 -4.74 3.84 -0.27
N LYS A 27 -5.06 2.63 0.20
CA LYS A 27 -5.21 1.42 -0.61
C LYS A 27 -6.63 0.89 -0.50
N SER A 28 -7.08 0.15 -1.49
CA SER A 28 -8.38 -0.54 -1.48
C SER A 28 -8.20 -2.01 -1.85
N PRO A 29 -9.02 -2.92 -1.28
CA PRO A 29 -8.94 -4.34 -1.57
C PRO A 29 -9.29 -4.60 -3.04
N VAL A 30 -8.56 -5.52 -3.67
CA VAL A 30 -8.88 -6.01 -5.02
C VAL A 30 -9.20 -7.50 -4.99
N GLY A 31 -10.17 -7.90 -5.81
CA GLY A 31 -10.58 -9.29 -5.96
C GLY A 31 -9.74 -10.06 -6.98
N GLY A 32 -9.79 -11.39 -6.89
CA GLY A 32 -9.16 -12.27 -7.86
C GLY A 32 -7.62 -12.32 -7.76
N ARG A 33 -6.99 -12.87 -8.80
CA ARG A 33 -5.53 -12.93 -8.90
C ARG A 33 -5.00 -11.58 -9.34
N VAL A 34 -4.00 -11.05 -8.63
CA VAL A 34 -3.29 -9.83 -9.01
C VAL A 34 -1.82 -10.14 -9.27
N ARG A 35 -1.27 -9.50 -10.30
CA ARG A 35 0.13 -9.68 -10.70
C ARG A 35 1.04 -8.89 -9.76
N VAL A 36 2.09 -9.54 -9.27
CA VAL A 36 3.23 -8.87 -8.66
C VAL A 36 4.23 -8.57 -9.76
N GLU A 37 4.56 -7.29 -9.94
CA GLU A 37 5.57 -6.83 -10.87
C GLU A 37 6.91 -6.61 -10.15
N ARG A 38 7.95 -6.23 -10.90
CA ARG A 38 9.29 -6.00 -10.33
C ARG A 38 9.29 -4.95 -9.21
N LEU A 39 8.43 -3.94 -9.31
CA LEU A 39 8.49 -2.77 -8.43
C LEU A 39 7.25 -2.60 -7.54
N ASN A 40 6.09 -3.15 -7.92
CA ASN A 40 4.83 -3.01 -7.20
C ASN A 40 3.87 -4.16 -7.56
N ILE A 41 2.71 -4.19 -6.91
CA ILE A 41 1.56 -4.99 -7.33
C ILE A 41 0.82 -4.21 -8.44
N ALA A 42 0.26 -4.91 -9.44
CA ALA A 42 -0.51 -4.26 -10.50
C ALA A 42 -1.67 -3.44 -9.91
N GLY A 43 -1.75 -2.15 -10.31
CA GLY A 43 -2.70 -1.18 -9.75
C GLY A 43 -2.19 -0.43 -8.52
N ASP A 44 -0.97 -0.72 -8.05
CA ASP A 44 -0.34 -0.06 -6.90
C ASP A 44 0.82 0.84 -7.31
N ARG A 45 1.04 1.93 -6.57
CA ARG A 45 2.23 2.77 -6.73
C ARG A 45 2.62 3.48 -5.43
N GLN A 46 3.92 3.62 -5.23
CA GLN A 46 4.50 4.40 -4.13
C GLN A 46 4.61 5.87 -4.51
N ALA A 47 4.38 6.78 -3.55
CA ALA A 47 4.43 8.22 -3.78
C ALA A 47 5.85 8.73 -4.08
N ASP A 48 6.85 8.22 -3.36
CA ASP A 48 8.25 8.53 -3.58
C ASP A 48 9.10 7.24 -3.73
N PRO A 49 9.43 6.83 -4.96
CA PRO A 49 10.22 5.64 -5.20
C PRO A 49 11.71 5.81 -4.87
N SER A 50 12.22 7.04 -4.67
CA SER A 50 13.63 7.26 -4.33
C SER A 50 13.96 6.74 -2.92
N VAL A 51 13.01 6.90 -1.99
CA VAL A 51 13.12 6.43 -0.60
C VAL A 51 12.34 5.14 -0.38
N HIS A 52 11.14 5.00 -0.94
CA HIS A 52 10.26 3.86 -0.67
C HIS A 52 10.32 2.77 -1.75
N GLY A 53 10.89 3.04 -2.91
CA GLY A 53 10.86 2.14 -4.05
C GLY A 53 12.02 1.17 -4.19
N GLY A 54 11.87 0.29 -5.19
CA GLY A 54 12.82 -0.76 -5.52
C GLY A 54 12.27 -2.16 -5.29
N PRO A 55 12.88 -3.19 -5.90
CA PRO A 55 12.37 -4.56 -5.89
C PRO A 55 12.26 -5.15 -4.47
N ASN A 56 13.14 -4.73 -3.56
CA ASN A 56 13.11 -5.18 -2.16
C ASN A 56 11.97 -4.56 -1.33
N LYS A 57 11.23 -3.61 -1.91
CA LYS A 57 10.08 -2.92 -1.29
C LYS A 57 8.83 -2.98 -2.18
N ALA A 58 8.78 -3.96 -3.09
CA ALA A 58 7.67 -4.11 -4.04
C ALA A 58 6.35 -4.57 -3.40
N VAL A 59 6.42 -5.24 -2.25
CA VAL A 59 5.26 -5.73 -1.50
C VAL A 59 5.46 -5.44 -0.03
N TYR A 60 4.43 -4.90 0.61
CA TYR A 60 4.37 -4.71 2.06
C TYR A 60 3.36 -5.69 2.67
N GLY A 61 3.78 -6.42 3.71
CA GLY A 61 2.94 -7.35 4.45
C GLY A 61 2.61 -6.81 5.85
N TYR A 62 1.37 -6.97 6.27
CA TYR A 62 0.91 -6.59 7.61
C TYR A 62 0.05 -7.69 8.24
N PRO A 63 0.37 -8.18 9.46
CA PRO A 63 -0.46 -9.17 10.16
C PRO A 63 -1.81 -8.59 10.58
N SER A 64 -2.90 -9.21 10.15
CA SER A 64 -4.25 -8.78 10.52
C SER A 64 -4.55 -8.91 12.01
N GLU A 65 -3.83 -9.79 12.70
CA GLU A 65 -3.90 -10.04 14.13
C GLU A 65 -3.59 -8.77 14.93
N HIS A 66 -2.81 -7.84 14.37
CA HIS A 66 -2.52 -6.56 15.01
C HIS A 66 -3.68 -5.57 15.00
N TYR A 67 -4.70 -5.75 14.15
CA TYR A 67 -5.86 -4.85 14.15
C TYR A 67 -6.60 -4.85 15.49
N ALA A 68 -6.68 -6.00 16.16
CA ALA A 68 -7.31 -6.10 17.48
C ALA A 68 -6.57 -5.28 18.56
N TYR A 69 -5.26 -5.09 18.42
CA TYR A 69 -4.49 -4.24 19.32
C TYR A 69 -4.79 -2.75 19.08
N TRP A 70 -4.87 -2.32 17.81
CA TRP A 70 -5.06 -0.91 17.43
C TRP A 70 -6.51 -0.41 17.52
N ALA A 71 -7.50 -1.29 17.49
CA ALA A 71 -8.92 -0.92 17.53
C ALA A 71 -9.45 -0.57 18.94
N LYS A 72 -8.54 -0.29 19.89
CA LYS A 72 -8.85 0.16 21.24
C LYS A 72 -8.89 1.68 21.31
#